data_AF-A0A6A5S5Z3-F1
#
_entry.id   AF-A0A6A5S5Z3-F1
#
_cell.length_a   1.000
_cell.length_b   1.000
_cell.length_c   1.000
_cell.angle_alpha   90.00
_cell.angle_beta   90.00
_cell.angle_gamma   90.00
#
_symmetry.space_group_name_H-M   'P 1'
#
loop_
_entity.id
_entity.type
_entity.pdbx_description
1 polymer ?
#
loop_
_entity_poly.entity_id
_entity_poly.type
_entity_poly.pdbx_seq_one_letter_code
_entity_poly.pdbx_strand_id
1 'polypeptide(L)'
;MWSPRKFREAGKRQVQREEAEEQQKPKKAEIKELKASNVLLNKKLAEERRVERERLKKEREKEKERKAEEHAQKKQQKEKEKEAPNLQKNAKQPQKGKRATSNKPAPKNKHVKKCSSSASGGNNEESPPKITSRGRNITIPKKFR
;
A
#
# COMPACT_ATOMS: atom_id res chain seq x y z
N MET A 1 -4.23 60.95 -42.87
CA MET A 1 -5.51 60.73 -43.59
C MET A 1 -5.52 59.32 -44.16
N TRP A 2 -6.48 58.46 -43.81
CA TRP A 2 -6.51 57.06 -44.27
C TRP A 2 -6.89 56.97 -45.75
N SER A 3 -6.28 56.03 -46.48
CA SER A 3 -6.64 55.83 -47.89
C SER A 3 -8.00 55.14 -48.01
N PRO A 4 -8.83 55.51 -49.01
CA PRO A 4 -10.16 54.91 -49.21
C PRO A 4 -10.16 53.39 -49.32
N ARG A 5 -9.05 52.80 -49.80
CA ARG A 5 -8.86 51.35 -49.87
C ARG A 5 -8.74 50.71 -48.49
N LYS A 6 -8.01 51.34 -47.55
CA LYS A 6 -7.84 50.84 -46.19
C LYS A 6 -9.11 50.89 -45.37
N PHE A 7 -9.94 51.91 -45.59
CA PHE A 7 -11.27 51.98 -44.96
C PHE A 7 -12.17 50.82 -45.42
N ARG A 8 -12.21 50.53 -46.73
CA ARG A 8 -12.96 49.38 -47.27
C ARG A 8 -12.44 48.03 -46.75
N GLU A 9 -11.12 47.85 -46.67
CA GLU A 9 -10.52 46.63 -46.10
C GLU A 9 -10.88 46.45 -44.62
N ALA A 10 -10.91 47.53 -43.84
CA ALA A 10 -11.30 47.49 -42.43
C ALA A 10 -12.77 47.06 -42.25
N GLY A 11 -13.68 47.62 -43.05
CA GLY A 11 -15.09 47.23 -43.05
C GLY A 11 -15.29 45.75 -43.39
N LYS A 12 -14.60 45.23 -44.42
CA LYS A 12 -14.65 43.80 -44.75
C LYS A 12 -14.17 42.91 -43.60
N ARG A 13 -13.11 43.32 -42.88
CA ARG A 13 -12.62 42.58 -41.71
C ARG A 13 -13.59 42.63 -40.54
N GLN A 14 -14.33 43.73 -40.37
CA GLN A 14 -15.36 43.83 -39.33
C GLN A 14 -16.51 42.86 -39.62
N VAL A 15 -17.04 42.86 -40.84
CA VAL A 15 -18.11 41.92 -41.25
C VAL A 15 -17.66 40.47 -41.06
N GLN A 16 -16.43 40.11 -41.46
CA GLN A 16 -15.90 38.77 -41.23
C GLN A 16 -15.78 38.40 -39.74
N ARG A 17 -15.46 39.35 -38.87
CA ARG A 17 -15.41 39.11 -37.42
C ARG A 17 -16.81 38.92 -36.85
N GLU A 18 -17.77 39.75 -37.27
CA GLU A 18 -19.16 39.66 -36.85
C GLU A 18 -19.76 38.30 -37.26
N GLU A 19 -19.59 37.88 -38.51
CA GLU A 19 -20.00 36.56 -39.00
C GLU A 19 -19.34 35.43 -38.21
N ALA A 20 -18.03 35.52 -37.93
CA ALA A 20 -17.33 34.51 -37.14
C ALA A 20 -17.80 34.47 -35.69
N GLU A 21 -18.11 35.61 -35.08
CA GLU A 21 -18.67 35.70 -33.72
C GLU A 21 -20.09 35.12 -33.67
N GLU A 22 -20.93 35.44 -34.65
CA GLU A 22 -22.27 34.88 -34.79
C GLU A 22 -22.24 33.37 -34.95
N GLN A 23 -21.29 32.81 -35.73
CA GLN A 23 -21.11 31.36 -35.82
C GLN A 23 -20.52 30.73 -34.55
N GLN A 24 -19.73 31.47 -33.78
CA GLN A 24 -19.15 30.97 -32.52
C GLN A 24 -20.13 30.98 -31.35
N LYS A 25 -21.08 31.91 -31.31
CA LYS A 25 -22.09 32.02 -30.25
C LYS A 25 -22.90 30.71 -30.05
N PRO A 26 -23.51 30.10 -31.08
CA PRO A 26 -24.26 28.85 -30.94
C PRO A 26 -23.35 27.69 -30.56
N LYS A 27 -22.17 27.57 -31.19
CA LYS A 27 -21.17 26.53 -30.84
C LYS A 27 -20.77 26.59 -29.37
N LYS A 28 -20.59 27.81 -28.82
CA LYS A 28 -20.28 28.00 -27.40
C LYS A 28 -21.46 27.61 -26.50
N ALA A 29 -22.70 27.85 -26.92
CA ALA A 29 -23.89 27.41 -26.20
C ALA A 29 -23.99 25.88 -26.18
N GLU A 30 -23.87 25.22 -27.33
CA GLU A 30 -23.86 23.75 -27.46
C GLU A 30 -22.77 23.11 -26.59
N ILE A 31 -21.56 23.65 -26.62
CA ILE A 31 -20.45 23.14 -25.78
C ILE A 31 -20.78 23.29 -24.29
N LYS A 32 -21.44 24.37 -23.87
CA LYS A 32 -21.84 24.56 -22.46
C LYS A 32 -22.89 23.54 -22.06
N GLU A 33 -23.88 23.27 -22.91
CA GLU A 33 -24.91 22.26 -22.67
C GLU A 33 -24.31 20.85 -22.59
N LEU A 34 -23.43 20.50 -23.53
CA LEU A 34 -22.70 19.23 -23.51
C LEU A 34 -21.82 19.08 -22.27
N LYS A 35 -21.20 20.16 -21.79
CA LYS A 35 -20.44 20.13 -20.54
C LYS A 35 -21.36 19.91 -19.33
N ALA A 36 -22.49 20.60 -19.27
CA ALA A 36 -23.45 20.45 -18.18
C ALA A 36 -23.99 19.00 -18.13
N SER A 37 -24.36 18.41 -19.27
CA SER A 37 -24.84 17.03 -19.34
C SER A 37 -23.76 16.03 -18.92
N ASN A 38 -22.51 16.21 -19.37
CA ASN A 38 -21.39 15.37 -18.96
C ASN A 38 -21.09 15.47 -17.45
N VAL A 39 -21.19 16.67 -16.86
CA VAL A 39 -21.03 16.84 -15.41
C VAL A 39 -22.11 16.05 -14.65
N LEU A 40 -23.36 16.10 -15.10
CA LEU A 40 -24.45 15.34 -14.49
C LEU A 40 -24.24 13.83 -14.63
N LEU A 41 -23.83 13.35 -15.80
CA LEU A 41 -23.54 11.93 -16.03
C LEU A 41 -22.38 11.45 -15.15
N ASN A 42 -21.29 12.22 -15.07
CA ASN A 42 -20.15 11.88 -14.23
C ASN A 42 -20.49 11.85 -12.74
N LYS A 43 -21.41 12.70 -12.28
CA LYS A 43 -21.94 12.66 -10.91
C LYS A 43 -22.69 11.36 -10.64
N LYS A 44 -23.59 10.94 -11.53
CA LYS A 44 -24.32 9.66 -11.41
C LYS A 44 -23.36 8.47 -11.35
N LEU A 45 -22.39 8.41 -12.27
CA LEU A 45 -21.36 7.36 -12.27
C LEU A 45 -20.47 7.39 -11.02
N ALA A 46 -20.26 8.55 -10.41
CA ALA A 46 -19.51 8.66 -9.16
C ALA A 46 -20.32 8.13 -7.97
N GLU A 47 -21.62 8.39 -7.93
CA GLU A 47 -22.54 7.89 -6.90
C GLU A 47 -22.67 6.36 -6.98
N GLU A 48 -22.88 5.81 -8.17
CA GLU A 48 -22.93 4.35 -8.38
C GLU A 48 -21.65 3.67 -7.90
N ARG A 49 -20.48 4.18 -8.28
CA ARG A 49 -19.19 3.67 -7.80
C ARG A 49 -19.01 3.78 -6.28
N ARG A 50 -19.58 4.80 -5.63
CA ARG A 50 -19.56 4.92 -4.16
C ARG A 50 -20.44 3.83 -3.54
N VAL A 51 -21.64 3.63 -4.05
CA VAL A 51 -22.57 2.60 -3.57
C VAL A 51 -21.96 1.20 -3.74
N GLU A 52 -21.35 0.90 -4.88
CA GLU A 52 -20.65 -0.37 -5.11
C GLU A 52 -19.51 -0.59 -4.10
N ARG A 53 -18.69 0.45 -3.85
CA ARG A 53 -17.62 0.37 -2.85
C ARG A 53 -18.15 0.10 -1.45
N GLU A 54 -19.25 0.75 -1.07
CA GLU A 54 -19.90 0.51 0.22
C GLU A 54 -20.45 -0.91 0.34
N ARG A 55 -21.06 -1.44 -0.72
CA ARG A 55 -21.53 -2.84 -0.77
C ARG A 55 -20.37 -3.81 -0.59
N LEU A 56 -19.29 -3.63 -1.35
CA LEU A 56 -18.07 -4.44 -1.23
C LEU A 56 -17.43 -4.31 0.15
N LYS A 57 -17.46 -3.12 0.76
CA LYS A 57 -16.95 -2.92 2.12
C LYS A 57 -17.77 -3.71 3.14
N LYS A 58 -19.10 -3.63 3.06
CA LYS A 58 -20.02 -4.39 3.93
C LYS A 58 -19.82 -5.89 3.77
N GLU A 59 -19.62 -6.38 2.55
CA GLU A 59 -19.33 -7.81 2.31
C GLU A 59 -17.99 -8.23 2.94
N ARG A 60 -16.93 -7.44 2.77
CA ARG A 60 -15.63 -7.71 3.39
C ARG A 60 -15.70 -7.67 4.92
N GLU A 61 -16.50 -6.77 5.50
CA GLU A 61 -16.70 -6.69 6.95
C GLU A 61 -17.43 -7.93 7.46
N LYS A 62 -18.50 -8.37 6.80
CA LYS A 62 -19.20 -9.63 7.13
C LYS A 62 -18.30 -10.85 7.01
N GLU A 63 -17.44 -10.91 5.98
CA GLU A 63 -16.49 -12.01 5.82
C GLU A 63 -15.43 -12.02 6.93
N LYS A 64 -14.93 -10.84 7.33
CA LYS A 64 -14.00 -10.71 8.45
C LYS A 64 -14.63 -11.10 9.77
N GLU A 65 -15.89 -10.73 10.00
CA GLU A 65 -16.65 -11.10 11.19
C GLU A 65 -16.80 -12.62 11.29
N ARG A 66 -17.26 -13.27 10.21
CA ARG A 66 -17.34 -14.74 10.15
C ARG A 66 -15.99 -15.43 10.40
N LYS A 67 -14.91 -14.92 9.81
CA LYS A 67 -13.55 -15.43 10.03
C LYS A 67 -13.09 -15.23 11.47
N ALA A 68 -13.45 -14.12 12.09
CA ALA A 68 -13.13 -13.85 13.49
C ALA A 68 -13.89 -14.79 14.43
N GLU A 69 -15.17 -15.04 14.16
CA GLU A 69 -16.00 -16.02 14.89
C GLU A 69 -15.43 -17.43 14.76
N GLU A 70 -15.10 -17.88 13.55
CA GLU A 70 -14.49 -19.20 13.31
C GLU A 70 -13.16 -19.32 14.06
N HIS A 71 -12.32 -18.28 14.01
CA HIS A 71 -11.05 -18.27 14.73
C HIS A 71 -11.25 -18.31 16.25
N ALA A 72 -12.25 -17.61 16.78
CA ALA A 72 -12.59 -17.63 18.21
C ALA A 72 -13.06 -19.02 18.65
N GLN A 73 -13.94 -19.66 17.88
CA GLN A 73 -14.40 -21.03 18.15
C GLN A 73 -13.25 -22.03 18.12
N LYS A 74 -12.38 -21.95 17.09
CA LYS A 74 -11.20 -22.80 16.97
C LYS A 74 -10.22 -22.60 18.12
N LYS A 75 -10.08 -21.37 18.62
CA LYS A 75 -9.25 -21.07 19.79
C LYS A 75 -9.81 -21.71 21.05
N GLN A 76 -11.12 -21.59 21.30
CA GLN A 76 -11.78 -22.23 22.43
C GLN A 76 -11.65 -23.76 22.39
N GLN A 77 -11.81 -24.38 21.21
CA GLN A 77 -11.61 -25.82 21.05
C GLN A 77 -10.17 -26.22 21.41
N LYS A 78 -9.17 -25.51 20.89
CA LYS A 78 -7.76 -25.75 21.22
C LYS A 78 -7.42 -25.55 22.70
N GLU A 79 -8.07 -24.61 23.37
CA GLU A 79 -7.89 -24.40 24.82
C GLU A 79 -8.44 -25.60 25.60
N LYS A 80 -9.66 -26.05 25.29
CA LYS A 80 -10.25 -27.26 25.88
C LYS A 80 -9.40 -28.52 25.65
N GLU A 81 -8.88 -28.70 24.44
CA GLU A 81 -7.97 -29.82 24.11
C GLU A 81 -6.65 -29.77 24.89
N LYS A 82 -6.15 -28.57 25.21
CA LYS A 82 -4.91 -28.38 25.98
C LYS A 82 -5.11 -28.55 27.47
N GLU A 83 -6.29 -28.27 28.01
CA GLU A 83 -6.59 -28.39 29.45
C GLU A 83 -6.54 -29.84 29.93
N ALA A 84 -7.06 -30.80 29.17
CA ALA A 84 -7.06 -32.21 29.54
C ALA A 84 -5.66 -32.82 29.78
N PRO A 85 -4.65 -32.65 28.90
CA PRO A 85 -3.29 -33.13 29.15
C PRO A 85 -2.51 -32.26 30.16
N ASN A 86 -2.84 -30.98 30.33
CA ASN A 86 -2.14 -30.11 31.30
C ASN A 86 -2.44 -30.51 32.74
N LEU A 87 -3.68 -30.91 33.05
CA LEU A 87 -4.05 -31.40 34.38
C LEU A 87 -3.26 -32.66 34.76
N GLN A 88 -3.08 -33.59 33.80
CA GLN A 88 -2.27 -34.79 34.02
C GLN A 88 -0.77 -34.48 34.19
N LYS A 89 -0.22 -33.53 33.43
CA LYS A 89 1.19 -33.13 33.54
C LYS A 89 1.49 -32.35 34.83
N ASN A 90 0.57 -31.49 35.27
CA ASN A 90 0.71 -30.75 36.53
C ASN A 90 0.60 -31.67 37.76
N ALA A 91 -0.27 -32.68 37.72
CA ALA A 91 -0.35 -33.69 38.78
C ALA A 91 0.94 -34.53 38.93
N LYS A 92 1.74 -34.66 37.85
CA LYS A 92 2.99 -35.42 37.85
C LYS A 92 4.26 -34.59 38.04
N GLN A 93 4.16 -33.27 38.24
CA GLN A 93 5.33 -32.45 38.58
C GLN A 93 5.59 -32.52 40.09
N PRO A 94 6.67 -33.18 40.56
CA PRO A 94 7.05 -33.08 41.96
C PRO A 94 7.50 -31.64 42.24
N GLN A 95 6.91 -30.99 43.24
CA GLN A 95 7.42 -29.72 43.78
C GLN A 95 8.86 -29.96 44.26
N LYS A 96 9.85 -29.62 43.43
CA LYS A 96 11.24 -29.57 43.88
C LYS A 96 11.34 -28.45 44.90
N GLY A 97 11.34 -28.84 46.18
CA GLY A 97 11.60 -27.97 47.31
C GLY A 97 12.89 -27.16 47.10
N LYS A 98 12.94 -25.99 47.74
CA LYS A 98 14.02 -24.99 47.61
C LYS A 98 15.39 -25.68 47.64
N ARG A 99 16.09 -25.68 46.51
CA ARG A 99 17.50 -26.06 46.46
C ARG A 99 18.27 -25.04 47.28
N ALA A 100 18.96 -25.48 48.33
CA ALA A 100 19.92 -24.66 49.04
C ALA A 100 20.95 -24.12 48.02
N THR A 101 21.07 -22.80 47.95
CA THR A 101 22.12 -22.14 47.19
C THR A 101 23.45 -22.39 47.90
N SER A 102 24.13 -23.45 47.52
CA SER A 102 25.54 -23.62 47.86
C SER A 102 26.23 -24.11 46.60
N ASN A 103 26.91 -23.20 45.91
CA ASN A 103 28.33 -23.33 45.58
C ASN A 103 28.74 -22.11 44.75
N LYS A 104 29.82 -21.45 45.18
CA LYS A 104 30.42 -20.29 44.50
C LYS A 104 30.88 -20.72 43.09
N PRO A 105 30.69 -19.89 42.05
CA PRO A 105 31.23 -20.24 40.73
C PRO A 105 32.76 -20.15 40.75
N ALA A 106 33.43 -21.19 40.27
CA ALA A 106 34.87 -21.16 40.01
C ALA A 106 35.19 -20.13 38.91
N PRO A 107 36.33 -19.42 38.98
CA PRO A 107 36.68 -18.40 38.00
C PRO A 107 36.90 -19.03 36.62
N LYS A 108 36.16 -18.55 35.62
CA LYS A 108 36.26 -19.01 34.23
C LYS A 108 37.59 -18.55 33.63
N ASN A 109 38.40 -19.50 33.16
CA ASN A 109 39.54 -19.20 32.30
C ASN A 109 39.09 -18.48 31.03
N LYS A 110 39.77 -17.36 30.71
CA LYS A 110 39.56 -16.57 29.49
C LYS A 110 39.89 -17.43 28.27
N HIS A 111 38.89 -17.79 27.49
CA HIS A 111 39.12 -18.35 26.16
C HIS A 111 39.56 -17.23 25.22
N VAL A 112 40.82 -17.25 24.81
CA VAL A 112 41.37 -16.45 23.72
C VAL A 112 40.68 -16.89 22.43
N LYS A 113 39.99 -15.96 21.75
CA LYS A 113 39.49 -16.17 20.39
C LYS A 113 40.68 -16.29 19.44
N LYS A 114 40.99 -17.50 18.98
CA LYS A 114 41.75 -17.68 17.73
C LYS A 114 40.81 -17.39 16.57
N CYS A 115 41.01 -16.26 15.91
CA CYS A 115 40.43 -15.99 14.59
C CYS A 115 41.12 -16.91 13.59
N SER A 116 40.48 -18.01 13.18
CA SER A 116 40.86 -18.71 11.97
C SER A 116 40.18 -18.03 10.79
N SER A 117 40.92 -17.16 10.11
CA SER A 117 40.59 -16.69 8.77
C SER A 117 40.73 -17.87 7.80
N SER A 118 39.63 -18.57 7.52
CA SER A 118 39.55 -19.44 6.35
C SER A 118 39.05 -18.63 5.17
N ALA A 119 39.97 -18.27 4.29
CA ALA A 119 39.67 -17.92 2.92
C ALA A 119 38.96 -19.09 2.23
N SER A 120 37.99 -18.81 1.37
CA SER A 120 37.91 -19.35 0.00
C SER A 120 36.52 -19.12 -0.60
N GLY A 121 36.51 -18.64 -1.85
CA GLY A 121 35.52 -19.01 -2.86
C GLY A 121 34.18 -18.29 -2.80
N GLY A 122 33.95 -17.37 -3.74
CA GLY A 122 32.64 -16.79 -3.97
C GLY A 122 32.55 -16.15 -5.34
N ASN A 123 32.19 -16.97 -6.32
CA ASN A 123 31.74 -16.71 -7.69
C ASN A 123 31.45 -15.24 -8.07
N ASN A 124 31.95 -14.85 -9.25
CA ASN A 124 31.41 -13.72 -10.01
C ASN A 124 29.95 -14.04 -10.40
N GLU A 125 29.03 -13.84 -9.47
CA GLU A 125 27.65 -13.53 -9.84
C GLU A 125 27.48 -12.01 -9.75
N GLU A 126 26.92 -11.49 -10.83
CA GLU A 126 26.70 -10.08 -11.07
C GLU A 126 25.99 -9.45 -9.86
N SER A 127 26.68 -8.52 -9.19
CA SER A 127 26.18 -7.94 -7.94
C SER A 127 24.81 -7.28 -8.16
N PRO A 128 23.82 -7.53 -7.29
CA PRO A 128 22.52 -6.89 -7.42
C PRO A 128 22.69 -5.37 -7.43
N PRO A 129 21.92 -4.65 -8.26
CA PRO A 129 22.08 -3.21 -8.42
C PRO A 129 21.92 -2.53 -7.05
N LYS A 130 22.96 -1.81 -6.63
CA LYS A 130 22.96 -1.04 -5.38
C LYS A 130 22.07 0.19 -5.46
N ILE A 131 21.46 0.45 -6.62
CA ILE A 131 20.69 1.66 -6.92
C ILE A 131 19.36 1.25 -7.55
N THR A 132 18.26 1.80 -7.04
CA THR A 132 16.91 1.63 -7.61
C THR A 132 16.78 2.35 -8.96
N SER A 133 15.75 2.02 -9.76
CA SER A 133 15.44 2.76 -11.01
C SER A 133 15.18 4.26 -10.82
N ARG A 134 14.97 4.70 -9.57
CA ARG A 134 14.81 6.11 -9.18
C ARG A 134 16.07 6.72 -8.53
N GLY A 135 17.23 6.07 -8.66
CA GLY A 135 18.52 6.61 -8.20
C GLY A 135 18.80 6.48 -6.69
N ARG A 136 17.97 5.78 -5.92
CA ARG A 136 18.20 5.61 -4.46
C ARG A 136 19.07 4.40 -4.14
N ASN A 137 19.99 4.55 -3.19
CA ASN A 137 20.87 3.48 -2.71
C ASN A 137 20.11 2.41 -1.91
N ILE A 138 20.44 1.14 -2.15
CA ILE A 138 19.90 -0.03 -1.46
C ILE A 138 20.99 -0.59 -0.53
N THR A 139 20.72 -0.63 0.77
CA THR A 139 21.60 -1.28 1.75
C THR A 139 21.17 -2.73 1.95
N ILE A 140 21.99 -3.66 1.46
CA ILE A 140 21.72 -5.11 1.57
C ILE A 140 22.14 -5.60 2.97
N PRO A 141 21.23 -6.22 3.76
CA PRO A 141 21.56 -6.82 5.04
C PRO A 141 22.62 -7.92 4.91
N LYS A 142 23.51 -8.05 5.90
CA LYS A 142 24.62 -9.03 5.90
C LYS A 142 24.21 -10.50 5.67
N LYS A 143 22.98 -10.87 6.02
CA LYS A 143 22.45 -12.23 5.79
C LYS A 143 22.21 -12.54 4.30
N PHE A 144 22.23 -11.53 3.43
CA PHE A 144 22.04 -11.62 1.99
C PHE A 144 23.28 -11.17 1.20
N ARG A 145 24.42 -11.04 1.88
CA ARG A 145 25.71 -10.68 1.28
C ARG A 145 26.63 -11.89 1.25
#